data_AF-A0A550CF75-F1
#
_entry.id   AF-A0A550CF75-F1
#
_cell.length_a   1.000
_cell.length_b   1.000
_cell.length_c   1.000
_cell.angle_alpha   90.00
_cell.angle_beta   90.00
_cell.angle_gamma   90.00
#
_symmetry.space_group_name_H-M   'P 1'
#
loop_
_entity.id
_entity.type
_entity.pdbx_description
1 polymer ?
#
loop_
_entity_poly.entity_id
_entity_poly.type
_entity_poly.pdbx_seq_one_letter_code
_entity_poly.pdbx_strand_id
1 'polypeptide(L)'
;YKPYRSAAIGFITPLGNVLVDDPRPDPEDLMKVAPAGARCGATGQSNKGKNVQVSHAADRATCVGDLRSMEIAFGMKLFELNLDTRPNLIFLTADMHVYYDRGLITIIPLLPVLNKLFIALTEQTLDDWAWDKPPQRNSRGFIHHEDVFEFSNAGRKFRLVPLSTWGTETGIQIMTKRPDGTFRGKLYNPPFTTPTTRKPQLPLTTLHCSPYFAVWKAYWAINQPDVVWPSYVEEEMALILQIGEIM
;
A
#
# COMPACT_ATOMS: atom_id res chain seq x y z
N TYR A 1 9.37 -13.74 -15.98
CA TYR A 1 8.08 -14.04 -15.33
C TYR A 1 7.00 -13.21 -15.99
N LYS A 2 5.83 -13.78 -16.30
CA LYS A 2 4.65 -13.03 -16.74
C LYS A 2 3.50 -13.37 -15.78
N PRO A 3 3.19 -12.48 -14.82
CA PRO A 3 2.11 -12.72 -13.86
C PRO A 3 0.75 -12.85 -14.55
N TYR A 4 -0.14 -13.63 -13.94
CA TYR A 4 -1.52 -13.76 -14.37
C TYR A 4 -2.27 -12.47 -14.07
N ARG A 5 -2.67 -11.74 -15.12
CA ARG A 5 -3.34 -10.45 -15.01
C ARG A 5 -4.37 -10.26 -16.11
N SER A 6 -5.38 -9.43 -15.84
CA SER A 6 -6.28 -8.91 -16.87
C SER A 6 -5.48 -8.21 -17.98
N ALA A 7 -5.86 -8.44 -19.24
CA ALA A 7 -5.19 -7.85 -20.42
C ALA A 7 -5.16 -6.31 -20.42
N ALA A 8 -6.11 -5.67 -19.71
CA ALA A 8 -6.17 -4.21 -19.57
C ALA A 8 -5.05 -3.64 -18.68
N ILE A 9 -4.44 -4.48 -17.84
CA ILE A 9 -3.32 -4.13 -17.00
C ILE A 9 -2.06 -4.51 -17.77
N GLY A 10 -1.56 -3.60 -18.61
CA GLY A 10 -0.34 -3.82 -19.42
C GLY A 10 0.88 -4.26 -18.60
N PHE A 11 2.05 -4.44 -19.22
CA PHE A 11 3.28 -4.79 -18.50
C PHE A 11 3.58 -3.78 -17.37
N ILE A 12 3.61 -4.26 -16.12
CA ILE A 12 3.78 -3.44 -14.90
C ILE A 12 5.23 -3.04 -14.67
N THR A 13 6.15 -3.83 -15.20
CA THR A 13 7.58 -3.55 -15.25
C THR A 13 7.89 -3.09 -16.67
N PRO A 14 8.41 -1.87 -16.89
CA PRO A 14 8.99 -1.50 -18.17
C PRO A 14 10.00 -2.59 -18.57
N LEU A 15 9.97 -3.04 -19.82
CA LEU A 15 10.68 -4.25 -20.29
C LEU A 15 12.22 -4.17 -20.30
N GLY A 16 12.81 -3.16 -19.67
CA GLY A 16 14.25 -3.05 -19.43
C GLY A 16 14.49 -2.03 -18.32
N ASN A 17 15.27 -2.43 -17.32
CA ASN A 17 15.79 -1.56 -16.25
C ASN A 17 16.10 -0.16 -16.79
N VAL A 18 15.47 0.85 -16.20
CA VAL A 18 15.29 2.14 -16.87
C VAL A 18 16.60 2.83 -17.23
N LEU A 19 16.60 3.35 -18.45
CA LEU A 19 17.57 4.24 -19.06
C LEU A 19 17.50 5.65 -18.45
N VAL A 20 18.67 6.13 -18.03
CA VAL A 20 19.21 7.48 -17.69
C VAL A 20 18.28 8.70 -17.47
N ASP A 21 17.08 8.81 -18.05
CA ASP A 21 16.16 9.96 -17.93
C ASP A 21 14.77 9.54 -17.36
N ASP A 22 14.72 9.36 -16.03
CA ASP A 22 13.58 9.17 -15.12
C ASP A 22 12.58 7.99 -15.39
N PRO A 23 12.63 6.89 -14.58
CA PRO A 23 11.82 5.66 -14.71
C PRO A 23 10.32 5.73 -14.48
N ARG A 24 9.81 6.86 -14.00
CA ARG A 24 8.50 6.86 -13.35
C ARG A 24 7.41 6.50 -14.37
N PRO A 25 6.53 5.52 -14.07
CA PRO A 25 5.31 5.34 -14.84
C PRO A 25 4.57 6.67 -14.96
N ASP A 26 4.09 6.97 -16.16
CA ASP A 26 3.30 8.18 -16.39
C ASP A 26 2.11 8.17 -15.42
N PRO A 27 1.79 9.28 -14.74
CA PRO A 27 0.56 9.41 -13.97
C PRO A 27 -0.69 8.87 -14.69
N GLU A 28 -0.78 9.01 -16.01
CA GLU A 28 -1.86 8.46 -16.82
C GLU A 28 -1.95 6.92 -16.77
N ASP A 29 -0.83 6.21 -16.69
CA ASP A 29 -0.81 4.75 -16.56
C ASP A 29 -1.21 4.29 -15.15
N LEU A 30 -0.87 5.08 -14.13
CA LEU A 30 -1.34 4.83 -12.78
C LEU A 30 -2.85 5.07 -12.66
N MET A 31 -3.39 6.08 -13.34
CA MET A 31 -4.83 6.34 -13.38
C MET A 31 -5.65 5.17 -13.91
N LYS A 32 -5.12 4.39 -14.86
CA LYS A 32 -5.81 3.24 -15.45
C LYS A 32 -6.02 2.08 -14.45
N VAL A 33 -5.19 2.01 -13.42
CA VAL A 33 -5.23 0.94 -12.40
C VAL A 33 -5.71 1.42 -11.04
N ALA A 34 -5.65 2.73 -10.77
CA ALA A 34 -6.14 3.32 -9.53
C ALA A 34 -7.68 3.20 -9.44
N PRO A 35 -8.24 2.57 -8.39
CA PRO A 35 -9.69 2.36 -8.28
C PRO A 35 -10.50 3.66 -8.26
N ALA A 36 -9.89 4.75 -7.77
CA ALA A 36 -10.49 6.09 -7.73
C ALA A 36 -10.07 7.00 -8.91
N GLY A 37 -9.32 6.46 -9.88
CA GLY A 37 -8.68 7.22 -10.96
C GLY A 37 -7.64 8.22 -10.42
N ALA A 38 -7.56 9.40 -11.02
CA ALA A 38 -6.68 10.51 -10.60
C ALA A 38 -7.18 11.21 -9.32
N ARG A 39 -7.25 10.47 -8.22
CA ARG A 39 -7.66 10.97 -6.91
C ARG A 39 -6.70 10.48 -5.85
N CYS A 40 -6.50 11.31 -4.83
CA CYS A 40 -5.73 10.90 -3.65
C CYS A 40 -6.37 9.66 -3.02
N GLY A 41 -5.58 8.62 -2.86
CA GLY A 41 -5.98 7.37 -2.23
C GLY A 41 -6.34 7.53 -0.76
N ALA A 42 -5.77 8.50 -0.05
CA ALA A 42 -6.07 8.73 1.37
C ALA A 42 -7.30 9.63 1.57
N THR A 43 -7.45 10.69 0.77
CA THR A 43 -8.45 11.75 1.01
C THR A 43 -9.56 11.78 -0.04
N GLY A 44 -9.44 11.07 -1.16
CA GLY A 44 -10.39 11.13 -2.27
C GLY A 44 -10.39 12.46 -3.04
N GLN A 45 -9.51 13.41 -2.68
CA GLN A 45 -9.39 14.70 -3.37
C GLN A 45 -9.02 14.51 -4.85
N SER A 46 -9.57 15.37 -5.71
CA SER A 46 -9.42 15.24 -7.16
C SER A 46 -8.16 15.92 -7.67
N ASN A 47 -7.45 15.26 -8.58
CA ASN A 47 -6.32 15.86 -9.29
C ASN A 47 -6.72 16.91 -10.35
N LYS A 48 -8.00 17.31 -10.45
CA LYS A 48 -8.42 18.43 -11.34
C LYS A 48 -7.69 19.73 -10.98
N GLY A 49 -7.35 19.92 -9.72
CA GLY A 49 -6.53 21.04 -9.24
C GLY A 49 -5.03 20.82 -9.35
N LYS A 50 -4.56 19.73 -9.98
CA LYS A 50 -3.14 19.36 -10.11
C LYS A 50 -2.39 19.29 -8.77
N ASN A 51 -3.08 18.88 -7.69
CA ASN A 51 -2.55 18.85 -6.32
C ASN A 51 -2.26 17.44 -5.80
N VAL A 52 -2.38 16.42 -6.67
CA VAL A 52 -2.07 15.03 -6.34
C VAL A 52 -0.71 14.67 -6.94
N GLN A 53 0.11 14.00 -6.14
CA GLN A 53 1.42 13.49 -6.46
C GLN A 53 1.38 11.95 -6.55
N VAL A 54 2.32 11.40 -7.31
CA VAL A 54 2.62 9.97 -7.27
C VAL A 54 3.60 9.73 -6.13
N SER A 55 3.21 8.87 -5.20
CA SER A 55 3.98 8.47 -4.03
C SER A 55 4.22 6.96 -4.07
N HIS A 56 5.39 6.53 -3.63
CA HIS A 56 5.68 5.11 -3.49
C HIS A 56 5.09 4.57 -2.19
N ALA A 57 4.48 3.39 -2.22
CA ALA A 57 4.03 2.70 -1.02
C ALA A 57 5.25 2.28 -0.18
N ALA A 58 6.22 1.60 -0.77
CA ALA A 58 7.56 1.37 -0.23
C ALA A 58 8.57 2.32 -0.87
N ASP A 59 9.34 3.02 -0.03
CA ASP A 59 10.17 4.16 -0.43
C ASP A 59 11.20 3.80 -1.51
N ARG A 60 11.27 4.61 -2.57
CA ARG A 60 12.31 4.48 -3.62
C ARG A 60 13.74 4.52 -3.06
N ALA A 61 13.93 5.21 -1.92
CA ALA A 61 15.21 5.32 -1.24
C ALA A 61 15.57 4.11 -0.36
N THR A 62 14.79 3.03 -0.43
CA THR A 62 15.08 1.78 0.30
C THR A 62 16.48 1.27 -0.05
N CYS A 63 17.26 0.90 0.96
CA CYS A 63 18.66 0.56 0.76
C CYS A 63 18.81 -0.81 0.07
N VAL A 64 19.99 -1.08 -0.52
CA VAL A 64 20.23 -2.32 -1.27
C VAL A 64 20.06 -3.58 -0.40
N GLY A 65 20.35 -3.50 0.89
CA GLY A 65 20.16 -4.62 1.82
C GLY A 65 18.67 -4.96 1.94
N ASP A 66 17.87 -3.98 2.30
CA ASP A 66 16.42 -4.08 2.43
C ASP A 66 15.74 -4.51 1.13
N LEU A 67 16.16 -3.95 -0.02
CA LEU A 67 15.65 -4.36 -1.34
C LEU A 67 15.85 -5.86 -1.59
N ARG A 68 17.00 -6.42 -1.18
CA ARG A 68 17.27 -7.86 -1.33
C ARG A 68 16.42 -8.70 -0.39
N SER A 69 16.19 -8.24 0.84
CA SER A 69 15.30 -8.91 1.79
C SER A 69 13.86 -8.93 1.25
N MET A 70 13.38 -7.78 0.75
CA MET A 70 12.10 -7.68 0.04
C MET A 70 12.04 -8.63 -1.16
N GLU A 71 13.04 -8.69 -2.04
CA GLU A 71 13.06 -9.63 -3.17
C GLU A 71 12.86 -11.09 -2.74
N ILE A 72 13.53 -11.49 -1.65
CA ILE A 72 13.42 -12.84 -1.10
C ILE A 72 12.01 -13.08 -0.56
N ALA A 73 11.49 -12.19 0.30
CA ALA A 73 10.17 -12.35 0.90
C ALA A 73 9.02 -12.23 -0.11
N PHE A 74 9.21 -11.47 -1.19
CA PHE A 74 8.25 -11.30 -2.29
C PHE A 74 8.26 -12.50 -3.26
N GLY A 75 9.05 -13.54 -3.01
CA GLY A 75 9.17 -14.70 -3.90
C GLY A 75 9.78 -14.38 -5.26
N MET A 76 10.54 -13.28 -5.35
CA MET A 76 11.21 -12.84 -6.57
C MET A 76 12.64 -13.40 -6.66
N LYS A 77 13.27 -13.27 -7.83
CA LYS A 77 14.72 -13.47 -7.94
C LYS A 77 15.43 -12.18 -7.53
N LEU A 78 16.70 -12.33 -7.14
CA LEU A 78 17.53 -11.19 -6.80
C LEU A 78 17.74 -10.27 -8.01
N PHE A 79 17.78 -8.96 -7.75
CA PHE A 79 17.91 -7.88 -8.74
C PHE A 79 16.74 -7.77 -9.74
N GLU A 80 15.57 -8.31 -9.39
CA GLU A 80 14.35 -8.21 -10.21
C GLU A 80 13.28 -7.27 -9.61
N LEU A 81 13.40 -6.86 -8.34
CA LEU A 81 12.44 -5.93 -7.73
C LEU A 81 12.65 -4.52 -8.28
N ASN A 82 11.63 -4.00 -8.95
CA ASN A 82 11.55 -2.62 -9.37
C ASN A 82 10.52 -1.86 -8.49
N LEU A 83 10.99 -0.86 -7.76
CA LEU A 83 10.12 -0.02 -6.93
C LEU A 83 9.27 0.95 -7.76
N ASP A 84 9.65 1.26 -9.00
CA ASP A 84 8.89 2.10 -9.93
C ASP A 84 7.79 1.29 -10.66
N THR A 85 7.09 0.43 -9.93
CA THR A 85 6.01 -0.41 -10.45
C THR A 85 4.65 0.06 -9.94
N ARG A 86 3.60 -0.04 -10.77
CA ARG A 86 2.23 0.38 -10.40
C ARG A 86 1.72 -0.18 -9.06
N PRO A 87 1.94 -1.45 -8.68
CA PRO A 87 1.56 -1.96 -7.35
C PRO A 87 2.27 -1.26 -6.19
N ASN A 88 3.40 -0.59 -6.42
CA ASN A 88 4.10 0.22 -5.44
C ASN A 88 3.78 1.71 -5.54
N LEU A 89 2.91 2.15 -6.46
CA LEU A 89 2.62 3.58 -6.64
C LEU A 89 1.19 3.89 -6.22
N ILE A 90 1.01 4.98 -5.50
CA ILE A 90 -0.30 5.49 -5.10
C ILE A 90 -0.37 6.99 -5.33
N PHE A 91 -1.59 7.48 -5.54
CA PHE A 91 -1.85 8.90 -5.59
C PHE A 91 -2.06 9.46 -4.19
N LEU A 92 -1.31 10.49 -3.80
CA LEU A 92 -1.50 11.22 -2.55
C LEU A 92 -1.56 12.73 -2.81
N THR A 93 -2.29 13.48 -2.00
CA THR A 93 -2.15 14.95 -1.99
C THR A 93 -0.79 15.33 -1.38
N ALA A 94 -0.26 16.50 -1.70
CA ALA A 94 1.08 16.89 -1.28
C ALA A 94 1.30 16.83 0.25
N ASP A 95 0.29 17.23 1.04
CA ASP A 95 0.28 17.10 2.49
C ASP A 95 0.36 15.63 2.94
N MET A 96 -0.53 14.79 2.43
CA MET A 96 -0.59 13.37 2.76
C MET A 96 0.67 12.61 2.33
N HIS A 97 1.28 13.00 1.21
CA HIS A 97 2.54 12.44 0.76
C HIS A 97 3.65 12.73 1.78
N VAL A 98 3.80 13.99 2.20
CA VAL A 98 4.77 14.37 3.23
C VAL A 98 4.50 13.64 4.55
N TYR A 99 3.23 13.51 4.96
CA TYR A 99 2.86 12.79 6.17
C TYR A 99 3.20 11.30 6.09
N TYR A 100 3.01 10.69 4.92
CA TYR A 100 3.32 9.28 4.70
C TYR A 100 4.83 9.02 4.69
N ASP A 101 5.58 9.84 3.95
CA ASP A 101 7.03 9.75 3.85
C ASP A 101 7.70 9.89 5.22
N ARG A 102 7.17 10.79 6.06
CA ARG A 102 7.70 11.05 7.41
C ARG A 102 7.19 10.11 8.49
N GLY A 103 6.37 9.10 8.16
CA GLY A 103 5.83 8.17 9.16
C GLY A 103 4.87 8.83 10.16
N LEU A 104 4.14 9.89 9.76
CA LEU A 104 3.06 10.47 10.56
C LEU A 104 1.74 9.73 10.36
N ILE A 105 1.62 9.05 9.23
CA ILE A 105 0.52 8.15 8.89
C ILE A 105 1.08 6.86 8.32
N THR A 106 0.31 5.79 8.43
CA THR A 106 0.51 4.60 7.61
C THR A 106 -0.80 4.18 6.94
N ILE A 107 -0.68 3.45 5.84
CA ILE A 107 -1.80 2.89 5.08
C ILE A 107 -1.64 1.38 5.13
N ILE A 108 -2.51 0.71 5.88
CA ILE A 108 -2.36 -0.72 6.18
C ILE A 108 -3.48 -1.54 5.54
N PRO A 109 -3.20 -2.76 5.04
CA PRO A 109 -4.25 -3.70 4.68
C PRO A 109 -5.14 -4.04 5.88
N LEU A 110 -6.35 -4.53 5.62
CA LEU A 110 -7.21 -5.06 6.68
C LEU A 110 -6.71 -6.41 7.18
N LEU A 111 -7.12 -6.76 8.41
CA LEU A 111 -6.70 -7.99 9.09
C LEU A 111 -6.79 -9.28 8.25
N PRO A 112 -7.86 -9.56 7.46
CA PRO A 112 -7.89 -10.76 6.61
C PRO A 112 -6.78 -10.79 5.55
N VAL A 113 -6.40 -9.62 5.02
CA VAL A 113 -5.30 -9.49 4.04
C VAL A 113 -3.96 -9.69 4.73
N LEU A 114 -3.78 -9.12 5.93
CA LEU A 114 -2.57 -9.33 6.73
C LEU A 114 -2.40 -10.80 7.14
N ASN A 115 -3.46 -11.47 7.58
CA ASN A 115 -3.41 -12.90 7.91
C ASN A 115 -3.03 -13.75 6.70
N LYS A 116 -3.61 -13.48 5.52
CA LYS A 116 -3.22 -14.17 4.28
C LYS A 116 -1.74 -13.94 3.96
N LEU A 117 -1.24 -12.72 4.11
CA LEU A 117 0.17 -12.40 3.88
C LEU A 117 1.08 -13.15 4.88
N PHE A 118 0.70 -13.15 6.16
CA PHE A 118 1.46 -13.83 7.20
C PHE A 118 1.57 -15.33 6.92
N ILE A 119 0.45 -16.01 6.62
CA ILE A 119 0.43 -17.43 6.24
C ILE A 119 1.29 -17.69 5.00
N ALA A 120 1.18 -16.84 3.97
CA ALA A 120 1.97 -16.99 2.74
C ALA A 120 3.48 -16.83 2.99
N LEU A 121 3.89 -16.06 4.00
CA LEU A 121 5.29 -15.86 4.38
C LEU A 121 5.81 -16.97 5.32
N THR A 122 5.01 -17.42 6.29
CA THR A 122 5.45 -18.38 7.31
C THR A 122 5.27 -19.82 6.88
N GLU A 123 4.09 -20.17 6.37
CA GLU A 123 3.74 -21.53 5.95
C GLU A 123 4.07 -21.76 4.48
N GLN A 124 4.25 -20.68 3.71
CA GLN A 124 4.50 -20.74 2.28
C GLN A 124 3.38 -21.53 1.57
N THR A 125 2.12 -21.33 1.96
CA THR A 125 0.93 -21.99 1.40
C THR A 125 -0.10 -20.95 0.95
N LEU A 126 -1.02 -21.38 0.09
CA LEU A 126 -2.18 -20.60 -0.36
C LEU A 126 -3.38 -21.54 -0.48
N ASP A 127 -4.23 -21.57 0.55
CA ASP A 127 -5.42 -22.43 0.58
C ASP A 127 -6.49 -22.02 -0.44
N ASP A 128 -6.47 -20.76 -0.88
CA ASP A 128 -7.38 -20.19 -1.86
C ASP A 128 -6.83 -20.19 -3.29
N TRP A 129 -5.75 -20.94 -3.55
CA TRP A 129 -5.16 -21.02 -4.88
C TRP A 129 -6.04 -21.82 -5.85
N ALA A 130 -6.65 -21.12 -6.81
CA ALA A 130 -7.63 -21.68 -7.73
C ALA A 130 -7.10 -21.99 -9.15
N TRP A 131 -5.80 -21.81 -9.41
CA TRP A 131 -5.22 -21.96 -10.75
C TRP A 131 -4.63 -23.36 -10.97
N ASP A 132 -4.71 -23.86 -12.21
CA ASP A 132 -4.21 -25.20 -12.59
C ASP A 132 -2.71 -25.38 -12.37
N LYS A 133 -1.93 -24.29 -12.45
CA LYS A 133 -0.48 -24.32 -12.23
C LYS A 133 -0.19 -23.97 -10.78
N PRO A 134 0.81 -24.62 -10.14
CA PRO A 134 1.22 -24.25 -8.80
C PRO A 134 1.70 -22.78 -8.77
N PRO A 135 1.55 -22.08 -7.63
CA PRO A 135 2.06 -20.73 -7.48
C PRO A 135 3.59 -20.74 -7.65
N GLN A 136 4.12 -19.69 -8.27
CA GLN A 136 5.55 -19.54 -8.47
C GLN A 136 6.24 -19.29 -7.13
N ARG A 137 7.42 -19.89 -6.96
CA ARG A 137 8.25 -19.74 -5.77
C ARG A 137 9.68 -19.41 -6.13
N ASN A 138 10.40 -18.72 -5.23
CA ASN A 138 11.85 -18.60 -5.33
C ASN A 138 12.56 -19.81 -4.68
N SER A 139 13.90 -19.79 -4.67
CA SER A 139 14.71 -20.87 -4.11
C SER A 139 14.59 -21.04 -2.59
N ARG A 140 13.98 -20.07 -1.89
CA ARG A 140 13.70 -20.10 -0.45
C ARG A 140 12.27 -20.58 -0.15
N GLY A 141 11.50 -20.91 -1.19
CA GLY A 141 10.13 -21.41 -1.09
C GLY A 141 9.05 -20.32 -0.98
N PHE A 142 9.43 -19.05 -0.80
CA PHE A 142 8.49 -17.92 -0.77
C PHE A 142 7.72 -17.82 -2.09
N ILE A 143 6.41 -17.63 -1.97
CA ILE A 143 5.49 -17.50 -3.10
C ILE A 143 5.62 -16.10 -3.70
N HIS A 144 5.59 -16.01 -5.03
CA HIS A 144 5.65 -14.75 -5.74
C HIS A 144 4.50 -13.83 -5.27
N HIS A 145 4.81 -12.58 -4.90
CA HIS A 145 3.85 -11.70 -4.22
C HIS A 145 2.55 -11.46 -5.01
N GLU A 146 2.62 -11.48 -6.34
CA GLU A 146 1.43 -11.34 -7.22
C GLU A 146 0.58 -12.60 -7.30
N ASP A 147 1.15 -13.77 -7.01
CA ASP A 147 0.39 -15.01 -6.89
C ASP A 147 -0.34 -15.05 -5.53
N VAL A 148 0.24 -14.48 -4.48
CA VAL A 148 -0.44 -14.28 -3.18
C VAL A 148 -1.57 -13.25 -3.31
N PHE A 149 -1.27 -12.10 -3.91
CA PHE A 149 -2.20 -11.01 -4.10
C PHE A 149 -2.23 -10.55 -5.55
N GLU A 150 -3.21 -11.06 -6.30
CA GLU A 150 -3.42 -10.66 -7.69
C GLU A 150 -3.51 -9.15 -7.83
N PHE A 151 -2.75 -8.58 -8.76
CA PHE A 151 -2.86 -7.17 -9.05
C PHE A 151 -4.10 -6.87 -9.90
N SER A 152 -5.08 -6.14 -9.33
CA SER A 152 -6.35 -5.86 -9.97
C SER A 152 -6.76 -4.38 -9.83
N ASN A 153 -7.52 -3.89 -10.80
CA ASN A 153 -8.10 -2.54 -10.79
C ASN A 153 -9.29 -2.40 -9.82
N ALA A 154 -9.86 -3.50 -9.33
CA ALA A 154 -10.84 -3.50 -8.25
C ALA A 154 -10.22 -2.97 -6.94
N GLY A 155 -8.91 -3.17 -6.78
CA GLY A 155 -8.17 -2.80 -5.59
C GLY A 155 -8.58 -3.61 -4.35
N ARG A 156 -8.09 -3.17 -3.20
CA ARG A 156 -8.33 -3.76 -1.88
C ARG A 156 -8.65 -2.66 -0.88
N LYS A 157 -9.33 -3.04 0.20
CA LYS A 157 -9.59 -2.11 1.29
C LYS A 157 -8.34 -1.94 2.16
N PHE A 158 -8.01 -0.68 2.44
CA PHE A 158 -6.94 -0.27 3.33
C PHE A 158 -7.49 0.69 4.38
N ARG A 159 -6.80 0.74 5.50
CA ARG A 159 -7.04 1.64 6.60
C ARG A 159 -5.94 2.70 6.63
N LEU A 160 -6.34 3.96 6.65
CA LEU A 160 -5.45 5.07 6.94
C LEU A 160 -5.33 5.22 8.47
N VAL A 161 -4.11 5.19 8.99
CA VAL A 161 -3.82 5.21 10.42
C VAL A 161 -2.88 6.37 10.74
N PRO A 162 -3.40 7.46 11.32
CA PRO A 162 -2.55 8.47 11.95
C PRO A 162 -1.85 7.91 13.18
N LEU A 163 -0.54 8.12 13.26
CA LEU A 163 0.32 7.66 14.35
C LEU A 163 0.46 8.75 15.43
N SER A 164 1.07 8.44 16.57
CA SER A 164 1.26 9.39 17.70
C SER A 164 2.05 10.64 17.31
N THR A 165 2.88 10.54 16.28
CA THR A 165 3.67 11.63 15.70
C THR A 165 2.80 12.62 14.91
N TRP A 166 1.54 12.29 14.65
CA TRP A 166 0.58 13.21 14.05
C TRP A 166 0.22 14.36 15.02
N GLY A 167 0.30 15.60 14.55
CA GLY A 167 -0.01 16.79 15.35
C GLY A 167 -1.50 16.91 15.72
N THR A 168 -1.79 17.41 16.92
CA THR A 168 -3.17 17.54 17.43
C THR A 168 -3.99 18.65 16.76
N GLU A 169 -3.34 19.55 16.02
CA GLU A 169 -3.95 20.74 15.43
C GLU A 169 -4.41 20.53 13.98
N THR A 170 -3.96 19.45 13.33
CA THR A 170 -4.20 19.21 11.90
C THR A 170 -5.22 18.10 11.69
N GLY A 171 -6.35 18.43 11.03
CA GLY A 171 -7.35 17.45 10.61
C GLY A 171 -7.09 16.89 9.21
N ILE A 172 -7.84 15.85 8.85
CA ILE A 172 -7.81 15.21 7.52
C ILE A 172 -9.15 15.45 6.84
N GLN A 173 -9.15 16.16 5.73
CA GLN A 173 -10.36 16.36 4.92
C GLN A 173 -10.53 15.22 3.92
N ILE A 174 -11.64 14.48 4.02
CA ILE A 174 -11.95 13.36 3.14
C ILE A 174 -13.14 13.71 2.24
N MET A 175 -12.95 13.48 0.95
CA MET A 175 -13.93 13.65 -0.12
C MET A 175 -14.55 12.30 -0.47
N THR A 176 -15.86 12.15 -0.22
CA THR A 176 -16.60 10.93 -0.55
C THR A 176 -17.55 11.18 -1.70
N LYS A 177 -17.55 10.28 -2.71
CA LYS A 177 -18.52 10.30 -3.81
C LYS A 177 -19.88 9.81 -3.30
N ARG A 178 -20.94 10.55 -3.58
CA ARG A 178 -22.33 10.18 -3.27
C ARG A 178 -22.95 9.38 -4.42
N PRO A 179 -24.06 8.66 -4.18
CA PRO A 179 -24.79 7.94 -5.23
C PRO A 179 -25.25 8.84 -6.39
N ASP A 180 -25.57 10.11 -6.10
CA ASP A 180 -25.94 11.13 -7.09
C ASP A 180 -24.77 11.65 -7.95
N GLY A 181 -23.55 11.13 -7.74
CA GLY A 181 -22.35 11.52 -8.46
C GLY A 181 -21.62 12.75 -7.88
N THR A 182 -22.22 13.46 -6.92
CA THR A 182 -21.59 14.61 -6.26
C THR A 182 -20.54 14.16 -5.22
N PHE A 183 -19.73 15.10 -4.74
CA PHE A 183 -18.72 14.84 -3.72
C PHE A 183 -19.03 15.63 -2.44
N ARG A 184 -18.86 14.98 -1.29
CA ARG A 184 -18.96 15.61 0.03
C ARG A 184 -17.61 15.60 0.71
N GLY A 185 -17.12 16.77 1.12
CA GLY A 185 -16.00 16.90 2.03
C GLY A 185 -16.46 16.74 3.48
N LYS A 186 -15.69 15.99 4.28
CA LYS A 186 -15.83 15.94 5.74
C LYS A 186 -14.44 16.07 6.35
N LEU A 187 -14.28 17.02 7.27
CA LEU A 187 -13.08 17.16 8.08
C LEU A 187 -13.16 16.20 9.27
N TYR A 188 -12.09 15.44 9.48
CA TYR A 188 -11.88 14.60 10.66
C TYR A 188 -10.74 15.20 11.46
N ASN A 189 -10.94 15.41 12.76
CA ASN A 189 -9.92 15.99 13.63
C ASN A 189 -9.32 14.90 14.54
N PRO A 190 -8.08 15.10 15.03
CA PRO A 190 -7.50 14.28 16.09
C PRO A 190 -8.45 14.19 17.30
N PRO A 191 -8.49 13.05 18.02
CA PRO A 191 -7.64 11.87 17.90
C PRO A 191 -8.12 10.83 16.86
N PHE A 192 -8.90 11.24 15.85
CA PHE A 192 -9.43 10.37 14.77
C PHE A 192 -10.20 9.14 15.23
N THR A 193 -10.62 9.15 16.49
CA THR A 193 -11.37 8.09 17.16
C THR A 193 -12.59 8.69 17.81
N THR A 194 -13.67 7.92 17.91
CA THR A 194 -14.86 8.36 18.65
C THR A 194 -14.50 8.57 20.13
N PRO A 195 -14.93 9.67 20.78
CA PRO A 195 -14.58 9.95 22.16
C PRO A 195 -14.95 8.82 23.12
N THR A 196 -16.13 8.22 22.95
CA THR A 196 -16.66 7.20 23.86
C THR A 196 -16.19 5.79 23.50
N THR A 197 -16.35 5.37 22.25
CA THR A 197 -16.10 3.96 21.85
C THR A 197 -14.68 3.68 21.38
N ARG A 198 -13.84 4.72 21.28
CA ARG A 198 -12.48 4.68 20.70
C ARG A 198 -12.37 4.02 19.32
N LYS A 199 -13.50 3.87 18.61
CA LYS A 199 -13.57 3.33 17.25
C LYS A 199 -12.97 4.30 16.23
N PRO A 200 -12.38 3.79 15.13
CA PRO A 200 -11.84 4.63 14.06
C PRO A 200 -12.93 5.49 13.43
N GLN A 201 -12.64 6.77 13.19
CA GLN A 201 -13.54 7.67 12.48
C GLN A 201 -13.24 7.76 10.98
N LEU A 202 -11.97 7.58 10.60
CA LEU A 202 -11.56 7.64 9.21
C LEU A 202 -12.16 6.46 8.43
N PRO A 203 -12.79 6.70 7.26
CA PRO A 203 -13.33 5.65 6.43
C PRO A 203 -12.20 4.80 5.83
N LEU A 204 -12.54 3.57 5.46
CA LEU A 204 -11.65 2.73 4.66
C LEU A 204 -11.52 3.29 3.24
N THR A 205 -10.33 3.16 2.67
CA THR A 205 -10.06 3.50 1.27
C THR A 205 -9.86 2.25 0.42
N THR A 206 -10.04 2.36 -0.89
CA THR A 206 -9.74 1.29 -1.84
C THR A 206 -8.52 1.67 -2.67
N LEU A 207 -7.45 0.89 -2.58
CA LEU A 207 -6.19 1.11 -3.32
C LEU A 207 -5.82 -0.14 -4.12
N HIS A 208 -5.08 0.04 -5.20
CA HIS A 208 -4.54 -1.07 -6.01
C HIS A 208 -3.18 -1.55 -5.52
N CYS A 209 -2.56 -0.87 -4.55
CA CYS A 209 -1.21 -1.18 -4.10
C CYS A 209 -1.09 -2.61 -3.56
N SER A 210 0.09 -3.19 -3.71
CA SER A 210 0.42 -4.51 -3.16
C SER A 210 0.42 -4.44 -1.63
N PRO A 211 -0.23 -5.39 -0.93
CA PRO A 211 -0.12 -5.49 0.52
C PRO A 211 1.33 -5.58 1.02
N TYR A 212 2.22 -6.24 0.27
CA TYR A 212 3.63 -6.36 0.64
C TYR A 212 4.31 -4.99 0.77
N PHE A 213 4.14 -4.09 -0.21
CA PHE A 213 4.74 -2.75 -0.16
C PHE A 213 4.14 -1.89 0.95
N ALA A 214 2.82 -1.96 1.14
CA ALA A 214 2.13 -1.21 2.18
C ALA A 214 2.57 -1.66 3.59
N VAL A 215 2.74 -2.98 3.80
CA VAL A 215 3.20 -3.54 5.08
C VAL A 215 4.66 -3.20 5.34
N TRP A 216 5.54 -3.26 4.33
CA TRP A 216 6.93 -2.84 4.47
C TRP A 216 7.05 -1.40 4.99
N LYS A 217 6.33 -0.45 4.37
CA LYS A 217 6.32 0.95 4.82
C LYS A 217 5.69 1.13 6.19
N ALA A 218 4.64 0.38 6.49
CA ALA A 218 4.02 0.41 7.82
C ALA A 218 5.00 -0.06 8.89
N TYR A 219 5.70 -1.18 8.66
CA TYR A 219 6.72 -1.72 9.54
C TYR A 219 7.84 -0.71 9.77
N TRP A 220 8.34 -0.06 8.71
CA TRP A 220 9.32 1.02 8.85
C TRP A 220 8.80 2.19 9.70
N ALA A 221 7.56 2.63 9.45
CA ALA A 221 6.99 3.79 10.14
C ALA A 221 6.79 3.53 11.64
N ILE A 222 6.32 2.33 12.02
CA ILE A 222 6.05 2.00 13.43
C ILE A 222 7.31 1.64 14.23
N ASN A 223 8.43 1.33 13.57
CA ASN A 223 9.72 1.12 14.22
C ASN A 223 10.52 2.41 14.44
N GLN A 224 9.99 3.58 14.04
CA GLN A 224 10.63 4.84 14.40
C GLN A 224 10.52 5.08 15.91
N PRO A 225 11.50 5.78 16.51
CA PRO A 225 11.47 6.11 17.94
C PRO A 225 10.18 6.85 18.33
N ASP A 226 9.64 6.50 19.50
CA ASP A 226 8.49 7.16 20.14
C ASP A 226 7.16 7.09 19.34
N VAL A 227 7.12 6.28 18.27
CA VAL A 227 5.88 6.03 17.53
C VAL A 227 4.98 5.08 18.29
N VAL A 228 3.74 5.50 18.48
CA VAL A 228 2.65 4.73 19.09
C VAL A 228 1.47 4.76 18.13
N TRP A 229 0.82 3.62 17.92
CA TRP A 229 -0.39 3.53 17.11
C TRP A 229 -1.65 3.55 17.98
N PRO A 230 -2.82 3.90 17.40
CA PRO A 230 -4.09 3.82 18.11
C PRO A 230 -4.47 2.38 18.46
N SER A 231 -5.07 2.15 19.62
CA SER A 231 -5.46 0.80 20.08
C SER A 231 -6.46 0.06 19.19
N TYR A 232 -7.19 0.77 18.31
CA TYR A 232 -8.13 0.12 17.39
C TYR A 232 -7.47 -0.64 16.23
N VAL A 233 -6.14 -0.54 16.08
CA VAL A 233 -5.33 -1.31 15.10
C VAL A 233 -4.31 -2.21 15.77
N GLU A 234 -4.45 -2.49 17.06
CA GLU A 234 -3.45 -3.28 17.81
C GLU A 234 -3.16 -4.62 17.14
N GLU A 235 -4.21 -5.35 16.75
CA GLU A 235 -4.09 -6.65 16.08
C GLU A 235 -3.42 -6.53 14.70
N GLU A 236 -3.80 -5.54 13.89
CA GLU A 236 -3.16 -5.30 12.60
C GLU A 236 -1.67 -4.93 12.76
N MET A 237 -1.31 -4.10 13.75
CA MET A 237 0.07 -3.66 13.98
C MET A 237 0.95 -4.77 14.53
N ALA A 238 0.45 -5.59 15.45
CA ALA A 238 1.17 -6.76 15.94
C ALA A 238 1.52 -7.74 14.81
N LEU A 239 0.62 -7.87 13.82
CA LEU A 239 0.85 -8.72 12.66
C LEU A 239 1.81 -8.06 11.65
N ILE A 240 1.73 -6.74 11.46
CA ILE A 240 2.69 -5.98 10.64
C ILE A 240 4.11 -6.10 11.20
N LEU A 241 4.29 -6.04 12.52
CA LEU A 241 5.59 -6.26 13.16
C LEU A 241 6.13 -7.65 12.82
N GLN A 242 5.33 -8.70 13.02
CA GLN A 242 5.74 -10.07 12.71
C GLN A 242 6.05 -10.28 11.23
N ILE A 243 5.22 -9.73 10.33
CA ILE A 243 5.45 -9.80 8.89
C ILE A 243 6.74 -9.06 8.52
N GLY A 244 6.96 -7.87 9.07
CA GLY A 244 8.14 -7.06 8.79
C GLY A 244 9.44 -7.71 9.26
N GLU A 245 9.44 -8.44 10.38
CA GLU A 245 10.62 -9.22 10.82
C GLU A 245 10.95 -10.41 9.88
N ILE A 246 9.97 -10.92 9.14
CA ILE A 246 10.19 -11.97 8.14
C ILE A 246 10.72 -11.37 6.83
N MET A 247 10.30 -10.14 6.52
CA MET A 247 10.58 -9.43 5.26
C MET A 247 11.99 -8.82 5.23
#